data_AF-A0A3N5NGU2-F1
#
_entry.id   AF-A0A3N5NGU2-F1
#
_cell.length_a   1.000
_cell.length_b   1.000
_cell.length_c   1.000
_cell.angle_alpha   90.00
_cell.angle_beta   90.00
_cell.angle_gamma   90.00
#
_symmetry.space_group_name_H-M   'P 1'
#
loop_
_entity.id
_entity.type
_entity.pdbx_description
1 polymer ?
#
loop_
_entity_poly.entity_id
_entity_poly.type
_entity_poly.pdbx_seq_one_letter_code
_entity_poly.pdbx_strand_id
1 'polypeptide(L)'
;DTNPQTLATPDNLAYVIYTSGSTGKPKGVMVTHRNVARLLAATKPWFNFNEQDVWTCFHSCAFDFSVWEIWGALAYGGKLVMVPYLVTRDPHAFHALLRRERVTVLNQTPTAFQQLIAADACVDAVSELALRLVIFGGEALEFRSLRAWFDQHPDDAPCLVNMYGITETTVHVTHRPIRQFDVERACGSTIGRAIPDLRLHILDAHRNRVPIGVPGELYVGGAGLARGYLNREDLTRERFLPDPFAPEPGARMYRTGDLARYLPDGNIEYLGRSDDQLKIRGFRIEPGEIEACLCEHPAVRQAVVTAREDTPGDKRLIAYVVPAEGRDLEPEALRERLRERLPEYMRPGAYVALAQIPLTPNGKIDRNALPAPQPARDAPAALVAPRTPLEEAVAEVWCEILDLEQLSIHDNFFDLGGHSLLAARVIASLAKTFTIELPLREFFETPTVAAVAARAEQLLGTAQPNDTPPIQPLPRSGILPLSFAQKRLWFLDRLLPQKAAYNVPIAWRLEGPLDTASLQRALMSVLTRHEALRTRFTLHEGEPRQHIEPMHLFTLPLHDLSALPPTERETRLRASLDAASHEPFDLEAGPLLRAQLLRLDQDEHVLAINVHHIAFDGWSVGVLNRELSAAY
;
A
#
# COMPACT_ATOMS: atom_id res chain seq x y z
N ASP A 1 -6.45 -6.30 -46.13
CA ASP A 1 -6.25 -7.08 -44.90
C ASP A 1 -7.32 -8.13 -44.72
N THR A 2 -6.98 -9.39 -44.93
CA THR A 2 -7.82 -10.51 -44.49
C THR A 2 -7.43 -10.86 -43.07
N ASN A 3 -8.41 -11.13 -42.21
CA ASN A 3 -8.15 -11.65 -40.86
C ASN A 3 -7.21 -12.87 -40.93
N PRO A 4 -6.29 -13.03 -39.96
CA PRO A 4 -5.39 -14.17 -39.93
C PRO A 4 -6.21 -15.47 -39.90
N GLN A 5 -5.89 -16.38 -40.83
CA GLN A 5 -6.47 -17.72 -40.81
C GLN A 5 -5.93 -18.46 -39.60
N THR A 6 -6.81 -18.91 -38.70
CA THR A 6 -6.44 -19.62 -37.48
C THR A 6 -7.06 -21.01 -37.45
N LEU A 7 -6.30 -21.99 -36.94
CA LEU A 7 -6.78 -23.33 -36.62
C LEU A 7 -7.29 -23.42 -35.17
N ALA A 8 -7.20 -22.34 -34.40
CA ALA A 8 -7.68 -22.31 -33.02
C ALA A 8 -9.22 -22.36 -32.98
N THR A 9 -9.72 -23.25 -32.14
CA THR A 9 -11.14 -23.38 -31.79
C THR A 9 -11.41 -22.75 -30.42
N PRO A 10 -12.66 -22.39 -30.10
CA PRO A 10 -13.01 -21.84 -28.78
C PRO A 10 -12.60 -22.74 -27.61
N ASP A 11 -12.55 -24.05 -27.84
CA ASP A 11 -12.23 -25.02 -26.79
C ASP A 11 -10.73 -25.21 -26.60
N ASN A 12 -9.86 -24.66 -27.47
CA ASN A 12 -8.41 -24.64 -27.24
C ASN A 12 -8.05 -23.72 -26.06
N LEU A 13 -6.90 -23.98 -25.43
CA LEU A 13 -6.40 -23.15 -24.33
C LEU A 13 -6.03 -21.77 -24.85
N ALA A 14 -6.50 -20.74 -24.16
CA ALA A 14 -6.09 -19.35 -24.38
C ALA A 14 -4.85 -19.01 -23.56
N TYR A 15 -4.79 -19.49 -22.31
CA TYR A 15 -3.64 -19.27 -21.42
C TYR A 15 -3.56 -20.34 -20.32
N VAL A 16 -2.40 -20.38 -19.67
CA VAL A 16 -2.18 -21.10 -18.42
C VAL A 16 -1.58 -20.14 -17.39
N ILE A 17 -2.29 -19.91 -16.29
CA ILE A 17 -1.82 -19.07 -15.18
C ILE A 17 -1.56 -19.95 -13.97
N TYR A 18 -0.41 -19.77 -13.33
CA TYR A 18 -0.03 -20.54 -12.15
C TYR A 18 -0.53 -19.86 -10.87
N THR A 19 -1.12 -20.66 -10.00
CA THR A 19 -1.57 -20.24 -8.66
C THR A 19 -0.83 -21.05 -7.59
N SER A 20 -0.76 -20.52 -6.38
CA SER A 20 -0.21 -21.22 -5.21
C SER A 20 -1.02 -22.48 -4.91
N GLY A 21 -0.33 -23.58 -4.63
CA GLY A 21 -0.93 -24.88 -4.37
C GLY A 21 -0.81 -25.26 -2.90
N SER A 22 -1.87 -25.86 -2.33
CA SER A 22 -1.91 -26.32 -0.93
C SER A 22 -0.82 -27.34 -0.56
N THR A 23 -0.17 -27.96 -1.56
CA THR A 23 0.95 -28.89 -1.38
C THR A 23 2.32 -28.24 -1.60
N GLY A 24 2.39 -26.91 -1.70
CA GLY A 24 3.61 -26.15 -1.97
C GLY A 24 4.17 -26.25 -3.40
N LYS A 25 3.39 -26.79 -4.34
CA LYS A 25 3.73 -26.78 -5.78
C LYS A 25 2.73 -25.92 -6.54
N PRO A 26 3.19 -24.94 -7.35
CA PRO A 26 2.31 -24.14 -8.18
C PRO A 26 1.43 -25.00 -9.08
N LYS A 27 0.16 -24.62 -9.24
CA LYS A 27 -0.83 -25.31 -10.08
C LYS A 27 -1.22 -24.43 -11.27
N GLY A 28 -0.95 -24.92 -12.48
CA GLY A 28 -1.26 -24.21 -13.72
C GLY A 28 -2.71 -24.36 -14.11
N VAL A 29 -3.51 -23.30 -14.01
CA VAL A 29 -4.92 -23.28 -14.37
C VAL A 29 -5.08 -23.14 -15.87
N MET A 30 -5.74 -24.11 -16.51
CA MET A 30 -5.91 -24.15 -17.97
C MET A 30 -7.23 -23.50 -18.39
N VAL A 31 -7.16 -22.29 -18.95
CA VAL A 31 -8.35 -21.52 -19.38
C VAL A 31 -8.47 -21.52 -20.90
N THR A 32 -9.70 -21.69 -21.42
CA THR A 32 -9.97 -21.77 -22.86
C THR A 32 -10.33 -20.41 -23.47
N HIS A 33 -10.23 -20.28 -24.80
CA HIS A 33 -10.72 -19.10 -25.52
C HIS A 33 -12.20 -18.85 -25.25
N ARG A 34 -13.01 -19.92 -25.19
CA ARG A 34 -14.44 -19.86 -24.87
C ARG A 34 -14.68 -19.22 -23.51
N ASN A 35 -13.88 -19.55 -22.48
CA ASN A 35 -14.05 -18.97 -21.15
C ASN A 35 -13.84 -17.45 -21.16
N VAL A 36 -12.78 -16.96 -21.80
CA VAL A 36 -12.47 -15.53 -21.89
C VAL A 36 -13.55 -14.78 -22.68
N ALA A 37 -13.89 -15.26 -23.87
CA ALA A 37 -14.92 -14.64 -24.71
C ALA A 37 -16.29 -14.62 -24.00
N ARG A 38 -16.61 -15.69 -23.28
CA ARG A 38 -17.83 -15.79 -22.48
C ARG A 38 -17.87 -14.74 -21.37
N LEU A 39 -16.78 -14.54 -20.62
CA LEU A 39 -16.76 -13.56 -19.53
C LEU A 39 -17.15 -12.17 -20.07
N LEU A 40 -16.48 -11.73 -21.14
CA LEU A 40 -16.75 -10.43 -21.78
C LEU A 40 -18.20 -10.33 -22.31
N ALA A 41 -18.68 -11.37 -22.99
CA ALA A 41 -20.04 -11.40 -23.52
C ALA A 41 -21.11 -11.37 -22.42
N ALA A 42 -20.93 -12.14 -21.34
CA ALA A 42 -21.89 -12.26 -20.25
C ALA A 42 -21.99 -10.98 -19.41
N THR A 43 -20.92 -10.19 -19.33
CA THR A 43 -20.87 -8.93 -18.58
C THR A 43 -21.19 -7.70 -19.43
N LYS A 44 -21.31 -7.84 -20.76
CA LYS A 44 -21.58 -6.74 -21.70
C LYS A 44 -22.77 -5.85 -21.28
N PRO A 45 -23.92 -6.39 -20.81
CA PRO A 45 -25.07 -5.56 -20.42
C PRO A 45 -24.81 -4.58 -19.28
N TRP A 46 -23.80 -4.81 -18.45
CA TRP A 46 -23.49 -3.95 -17.30
C TRP A 46 -22.48 -2.86 -17.63
N PHE A 47 -21.47 -3.20 -18.43
CA PHE A 47 -20.32 -2.32 -18.63
C PHE A 47 -20.30 -1.59 -19.97
N ASN A 48 -20.93 -2.16 -21.00
CA ASN A 48 -21.00 -1.62 -22.37
C ASN A 48 -19.65 -1.07 -22.88
N PHE A 49 -18.59 -1.87 -22.76
CA PHE A 49 -17.26 -1.49 -23.24
C PHE A 49 -17.25 -1.19 -24.74
N ASN A 50 -16.48 -0.19 -25.15
CA ASN A 50 -16.41 0.30 -26.53
C ASN A 50 -15.08 0.98 -26.86
N GLU A 51 -14.94 1.46 -28.09
CA GLU A 51 -13.71 2.05 -28.64
C GLU A 51 -13.27 3.37 -27.97
N GLN A 52 -14.15 4.02 -27.21
CA GLN A 52 -13.84 5.22 -26.46
C GLN A 52 -13.21 4.91 -25.09
N ASP A 53 -13.20 3.64 -24.69
CA ASP A 53 -12.63 3.25 -23.40
C ASP A 53 -11.11 3.25 -23.43
N VAL A 54 -10.54 3.94 -22.44
CA VAL A 54 -9.14 3.86 -22.07
C VAL A 54 -9.02 3.05 -20.79
N TRP A 55 -8.27 1.95 -20.88
CA TRP A 55 -7.99 1.00 -19.81
C TRP A 55 -6.54 1.12 -19.34
N THR A 56 -6.26 0.61 -18.16
CA THR A 56 -4.90 0.36 -17.69
C THR A 56 -4.61 -1.13 -17.65
N CYS A 57 -3.41 -1.52 -18.09
CA CYS A 57 -2.81 -2.80 -17.76
C CYS A 57 -1.96 -2.56 -16.51
N PHE A 58 -2.60 -2.70 -15.34
CA PHE A 58 -2.01 -2.40 -14.04
C PHE A 58 -1.46 -3.67 -13.39
N HIS A 59 -2.18 -4.78 -13.54
CA HIS A 59 -1.83 -6.03 -12.90
C HIS A 59 -0.83 -6.84 -13.76
N SER A 60 0.05 -7.57 -13.09
CA SER A 60 1.01 -8.45 -13.77
C SER A 60 0.30 -9.50 -14.62
N CYS A 61 0.85 -9.78 -15.81
CA CYS A 61 0.36 -10.83 -16.72
C CYS A 61 0.44 -12.26 -16.14
N ALA A 62 1.06 -12.41 -14.97
CA ALA A 62 1.03 -13.65 -14.20
C ALA A 62 -0.31 -13.88 -13.47
N PHE A 63 -1.23 -12.90 -13.46
CA PHE A 63 -2.54 -12.99 -12.79
C PHE A 63 -3.68 -12.78 -13.77
N ASP A 64 -4.79 -13.43 -13.51
CA ASP A 64 -5.94 -13.44 -14.41
C ASP A 64 -6.71 -12.11 -14.43
N PHE A 65 -6.49 -11.21 -13.46
CA PHE A 65 -7.04 -9.86 -13.53
C PHE A 65 -6.51 -9.08 -14.75
N SER A 66 -5.26 -9.34 -15.17
CA SER A 66 -4.69 -8.72 -16.38
C SER A 66 -5.38 -9.23 -17.65
N VAL A 67 -5.94 -10.44 -17.64
CA VAL A 67 -6.71 -10.99 -18.78
C VAL A 67 -7.95 -10.13 -19.01
N TRP A 68 -8.62 -9.71 -17.94
CA TRP A 68 -9.75 -8.81 -18.01
C TRP A 68 -9.34 -7.41 -18.48
N GLU A 69 -8.22 -6.87 -18.01
CA GLU A 69 -7.67 -5.58 -18.48
C GLU A 69 -7.34 -5.59 -19.97
N ILE A 70 -6.59 -6.62 -20.41
CA ILE A 70 -6.11 -6.74 -21.80
C ILE A 70 -7.28 -6.95 -22.75
N TRP A 71 -8.12 -7.96 -22.51
CA TRP A 71 -9.18 -8.30 -23.45
C TRP A 71 -10.42 -7.42 -23.29
N GLY A 72 -10.65 -6.82 -22.12
CA GLY A 72 -11.67 -5.79 -21.91
C GLY A 72 -11.43 -4.55 -22.77
N ALA A 73 -10.16 -4.17 -22.99
CA ALA A 73 -9.80 -3.12 -23.94
C ALA A 73 -9.84 -3.63 -25.39
N LEU A 74 -9.01 -4.64 -25.70
CA LEU A 74 -8.72 -5.02 -27.09
C LEU A 74 -9.91 -5.65 -27.82
N ALA A 75 -10.81 -6.36 -27.14
CA ALA A 75 -11.97 -6.98 -27.78
C ALA A 75 -13.05 -5.98 -28.20
N TYR A 76 -13.01 -4.75 -27.66
CA TYR A 76 -14.00 -3.70 -27.91
C TYR A 76 -13.41 -2.48 -28.61
N GLY A 77 -12.15 -2.55 -29.06
CA GLY A 77 -11.47 -1.45 -29.77
C GLY A 77 -10.95 -0.33 -28.88
N GLY A 78 -10.92 -0.53 -27.56
CA GLY A 78 -10.42 0.45 -26.60
C GLY A 78 -8.89 0.56 -26.57
N LYS A 79 -8.38 1.60 -25.92
CA LYS A 79 -6.95 1.84 -25.70
C LYS A 79 -6.48 1.16 -24.42
N LEU A 80 -5.41 0.37 -24.48
CA LEU A 80 -4.76 -0.20 -23.30
C LEU A 80 -3.48 0.57 -22.95
N VAL A 81 -3.47 1.22 -21.80
CA VAL A 81 -2.30 1.93 -21.26
C VAL A 81 -1.45 0.97 -20.44
N MET A 82 -0.22 0.71 -20.88
CA MET A 82 0.75 -0.06 -20.10
C MET A 82 1.28 0.81 -18.96
N VAL A 83 0.99 0.44 -17.70
CA VAL A 83 1.42 1.21 -16.55
C VAL A 83 2.86 0.82 -16.19
N PRO A 84 3.82 1.76 -16.13
CA PRO A 84 5.19 1.44 -15.74
C PRO A 84 5.26 0.88 -14.32
N TYR A 85 6.14 -0.10 -14.09
CA TYR A 85 6.28 -0.78 -12.80
C TYR A 85 6.45 0.17 -11.61
N LEU A 86 7.28 1.21 -11.75
CA LEU A 86 7.48 2.20 -10.68
C LEU A 86 6.24 3.07 -10.44
N VAL A 87 5.47 3.36 -11.49
CA VAL A 87 4.23 4.13 -11.40
C VAL A 87 3.16 3.34 -10.66
N THR A 88 3.09 2.01 -10.81
CA THR A 88 2.13 1.18 -10.04
C THR A 88 2.34 1.23 -8.52
N ARG A 89 3.50 1.72 -8.06
CA ARG A 89 3.90 1.80 -6.64
C ARG A 89 3.88 3.22 -6.09
N ASP A 90 3.57 4.21 -6.92
CA ASP A 90 3.48 5.61 -6.54
C ASP A 90 2.04 6.11 -6.83
N PRO A 91 1.20 6.23 -5.79
CA PRO A 91 -0.20 6.63 -5.95
C PRO A 91 -0.38 7.98 -6.64
N HIS A 92 0.52 8.95 -6.43
CA HIS A 92 0.44 10.27 -7.05
C HIS A 92 0.87 10.23 -8.52
N ALA A 93 1.95 9.49 -8.83
CA ALA A 93 2.36 9.30 -10.22
C ALA A 93 1.32 8.50 -11.01
N PHE A 94 0.68 7.51 -10.38
CA PHE A 94 -0.40 6.76 -10.99
C PHE A 94 -1.63 7.63 -11.24
N HIS A 95 -2.06 8.41 -10.26
CA HIS A 95 -3.13 9.40 -10.43
C HIS A 95 -2.86 10.36 -11.60
N ALA A 96 -1.65 10.92 -11.67
CA ALA A 96 -1.23 11.78 -12.76
C ALA A 96 -1.29 11.08 -14.14
N LEU A 97 -0.93 9.79 -14.20
CA LEU A 97 -1.07 8.97 -15.41
C LEU A 97 -2.53 8.76 -15.79
N LEU A 98 -3.41 8.43 -14.84
CA LEU A 98 -4.85 8.26 -15.09
C LEU A 98 -5.45 9.51 -15.73
N ARG A 99 -5.05 10.68 -15.23
CA ARG A 99 -5.47 11.97 -15.79
C ARG A 99 -4.90 12.24 -17.17
N ARG A 100 -3.58 12.10 -17.34
CA ARG A 100 -2.89 12.38 -18.61
C ARG A 100 -3.47 11.52 -19.75
N GLU A 101 -3.71 10.26 -19.47
CA GLU A 101 -4.21 9.30 -20.46
C GLU A 101 -5.74 9.30 -20.57
N ARG A 102 -6.44 10.05 -19.71
CA ARG A 102 -7.90 10.10 -19.59
C ARG A 102 -8.50 8.70 -19.44
N VAL A 103 -7.98 7.93 -18.48
CA VAL A 103 -8.44 6.57 -18.20
C VAL A 103 -9.91 6.57 -17.80
N THR A 104 -10.69 5.67 -18.42
CA THR A 104 -12.14 5.55 -18.23
C THR A 104 -12.52 4.29 -17.46
N VAL A 105 -11.74 3.21 -17.58
CA VAL A 105 -11.99 1.94 -16.90
C VAL A 105 -10.75 1.56 -16.11
N LEU A 106 -10.94 1.44 -14.79
CA LEU A 106 -9.88 1.14 -13.84
C LEU A 106 -10.21 -0.17 -13.11
N ASN A 107 -9.25 -1.09 -13.08
CA ASN A 107 -9.34 -2.32 -12.28
C ASN A 107 -8.34 -2.21 -11.15
N GLN A 108 -8.79 -2.44 -9.91
CA GLN A 108 -7.94 -2.28 -8.73
C GLN A 108 -8.28 -3.31 -7.66
N THR A 109 -7.29 -3.62 -6.82
CA THR A 109 -7.56 -4.21 -5.52
C THR A 109 -8.06 -3.13 -4.56
N PRO A 110 -8.91 -3.47 -3.58
CA PRO A 110 -9.32 -2.56 -2.51
C PRO A 110 -8.15 -1.77 -1.89
N THR A 111 -7.05 -2.45 -1.54
CA THR A 111 -5.88 -1.83 -0.92
C THR A 111 -5.21 -0.79 -1.82
N ALA A 112 -4.96 -1.12 -3.09
CA ALA A 112 -4.33 -0.19 -4.02
C ALA A 112 -5.25 1.01 -4.35
N PHE A 113 -6.56 0.79 -4.38
CA PHE A 113 -7.52 1.88 -4.58
C PHE A 113 -7.57 2.84 -3.38
N GLN A 114 -7.44 2.37 -2.14
CA GLN A 114 -7.37 3.27 -0.97
C GLN A 114 -6.20 4.25 -1.08
N GLN A 115 -5.05 3.79 -1.57
CA GLN A 115 -3.90 4.67 -1.82
C GLN A 115 -4.20 5.70 -2.91
N LEU A 116 -4.95 5.30 -3.94
CA LEU A 116 -5.40 6.22 -4.99
C LEU A 116 -6.40 7.25 -4.46
N ILE A 117 -7.36 6.87 -3.60
CA ILE A 117 -8.29 7.81 -2.93
C ILE A 117 -7.49 8.88 -2.17
N ALA A 118 -6.47 8.47 -1.42
CA ALA A 118 -5.62 9.41 -0.69
C ALA A 118 -4.85 10.36 -1.62
N ALA A 119 -4.35 9.85 -2.75
CA ALA A 119 -3.65 10.68 -3.73
C ALA A 119 -4.59 11.66 -4.46
N ASP A 120 -5.81 11.22 -4.73
CA ASP A 120 -6.86 11.98 -5.41
C ASP A 120 -7.40 13.12 -4.55
N ALA A 121 -7.59 12.87 -3.25
CA ALA A 121 -7.97 13.88 -2.26
C ALA A 121 -6.99 15.06 -2.15
N CYS A 122 -5.75 14.89 -2.62
CA CYS A 122 -4.71 15.93 -2.61
C CYS A 122 -4.71 16.81 -3.88
N VAL A 123 -5.63 16.62 -4.83
CA VAL A 123 -5.66 17.34 -6.11
C VAL A 123 -6.89 18.26 -6.21
N ASP A 124 -6.67 19.49 -6.68
CA ASP A 124 -7.73 20.51 -6.88
C ASP A 124 -8.92 20.00 -7.73
N ALA A 125 -10.15 20.37 -7.33
CA ALA A 125 -11.42 19.99 -7.96
C ALA A 125 -11.58 20.33 -9.47
N VAL A 126 -10.67 21.11 -10.07
CA VAL A 126 -10.73 21.54 -11.49
C VAL A 126 -10.11 20.49 -12.43
N SER A 127 -9.77 19.32 -11.90
CA SER A 127 -8.85 18.39 -12.53
C SER A 127 -9.35 16.94 -12.46
N GLU A 128 -10.53 16.73 -13.02
CA GLU A 128 -11.32 15.50 -12.89
C GLU A 128 -10.67 14.28 -13.56
N LEU A 129 -10.76 13.14 -12.87
CA LEU A 129 -10.50 11.82 -13.45
C LEU A 129 -11.58 11.51 -14.49
N ALA A 130 -11.20 10.98 -15.66
CA ALA A 130 -12.16 10.60 -16.71
C ALA A 130 -12.84 9.24 -16.45
N LEU A 131 -12.76 8.73 -15.22
CA LEU A 131 -13.23 7.41 -14.86
C LEU A 131 -14.76 7.34 -14.99
N ARG A 132 -15.24 6.31 -15.67
CA ARG A 132 -16.66 5.91 -15.65
C ARG A 132 -16.88 4.61 -14.88
N LEU A 133 -15.85 3.77 -14.75
CA LEU A 133 -15.90 2.48 -14.08
C LEU A 133 -14.66 2.25 -13.23
N VAL A 134 -14.88 1.81 -11.99
CA VAL A 134 -13.83 1.22 -11.15
C VAL A 134 -14.30 -0.17 -10.72
N ILE A 135 -13.55 -1.19 -11.10
CA ILE A 135 -13.87 -2.60 -10.84
C ILE A 135 -12.89 -3.14 -9.79
N PHE A 136 -13.43 -3.55 -8.66
CA PHE A 136 -12.70 -4.18 -7.58
C PHE A 136 -12.67 -5.68 -7.74
N GLY A 137 -11.54 -6.28 -7.37
CA GLY A 137 -11.37 -7.72 -7.30
C GLY A 137 -10.14 -8.10 -6.50
N GLY A 138 -9.90 -9.40 -6.36
CA GLY A 138 -8.69 -9.92 -5.72
C GLY A 138 -8.72 -9.95 -4.19
N GLU A 139 -9.32 -8.97 -3.50
CA GLU A 139 -9.38 -8.89 -2.04
C GLU A 139 -10.80 -8.74 -1.49
N ALA A 140 -10.97 -8.95 -0.18
CA ALA A 140 -12.21 -8.59 0.49
C ALA A 140 -12.30 -7.06 0.52
N LEU A 141 -13.42 -6.52 0.06
CA LEU A 141 -13.72 -5.09 0.10
C LEU A 141 -14.65 -4.80 1.28
N GLU A 142 -14.22 -3.91 2.16
CA GLU A 142 -15.09 -3.30 3.17
C GLU A 142 -15.63 -2.00 2.58
N PHE A 143 -16.94 -1.91 2.36
CA PHE A 143 -17.52 -0.73 1.69
C PHE A 143 -17.26 0.57 2.44
N ARG A 144 -17.13 0.52 3.78
CA ARG A 144 -16.80 1.68 4.61
C ARG A 144 -15.49 2.35 4.17
N SER A 145 -14.52 1.60 3.66
CA SER A 145 -13.25 2.18 3.21
C SER A 145 -13.39 3.07 1.97
N LEU A 146 -14.54 3.04 1.28
CA LEU A 146 -14.84 3.90 0.13
C LEU A 146 -15.50 5.22 0.52
N ARG A 147 -15.73 5.49 1.82
CA ARG A 147 -16.38 6.72 2.30
C ARG A 147 -15.73 7.98 1.73
N ALA A 148 -14.41 8.11 1.88
CA ALA A 148 -13.67 9.26 1.40
C ALA A 148 -13.80 9.49 -0.12
N TRP A 149 -14.00 8.41 -0.90
CA TRP A 149 -14.27 8.54 -2.33
C TRP A 149 -15.64 9.16 -2.59
N PHE A 150 -16.70 8.60 -1.99
CA PHE A 150 -18.07 9.10 -2.17
C PHE A 150 -18.31 10.49 -1.55
N ASP A 151 -17.47 10.91 -0.60
CA ASP A 151 -17.53 12.28 -0.07
C ASP A 151 -17.02 13.32 -1.08
N GLN A 152 -16.20 12.90 -2.06
CA GLN A 152 -15.57 13.78 -3.06
C GLN A 152 -16.11 13.57 -4.47
N HIS A 153 -16.71 12.40 -4.76
CA HIS A 153 -17.17 12.01 -6.09
C HIS A 153 -18.67 11.69 -6.11
N PRO A 154 -19.36 11.96 -7.23
CA PRO A 154 -20.74 11.54 -7.41
C PRO A 154 -20.94 10.03 -7.23
N ASP A 155 -22.14 9.65 -6.78
CA ASP A 155 -22.52 8.26 -6.51
C ASP A 155 -22.50 7.33 -7.75
N ASP A 156 -22.57 7.90 -8.96
CA ASP A 156 -22.67 7.18 -10.22
C ASP A 156 -21.57 7.49 -11.24
N ALA A 157 -20.62 8.36 -10.91
CA ALA A 157 -19.55 8.79 -11.81
C ALA A 157 -18.20 8.94 -11.08
N PRO A 158 -17.35 7.90 -11.06
CA PRO A 158 -17.50 6.59 -11.71
C PRO A 158 -18.42 5.61 -10.97
N CYS A 159 -18.99 4.66 -11.70
CA CYS A 159 -19.66 3.52 -11.08
C CYS A 159 -18.61 2.55 -10.49
N LEU A 160 -18.68 2.39 -9.17
CA LEU A 160 -17.87 1.45 -8.41
C LEU A 160 -18.52 0.06 -8.42
N VAL A 161 -17.75 -1.00 -8.72
CA VAL A 161 -18.27 -2.36 -8.82
C VAL A 161 -17.35 -3.33 -8.10
N ASN A 162 -17.86 -4.06 -7.10
CA ASN A 162 -17.16 -5.20 -6.51
C ASN A 162 -17.45 -6.46 -7.32
N MET A 163 -16.41 -7.15 -7.78
CA MET A 163 -16.51 -8.45 -8.44
C MET A 163 -15.65 -9.47 -7.71
N TYR A 164 -16.20 -10.65 -7.51
CA TYR A 164 -15.46 -11.79 -6.96
C TYR A 164 -15.25 -12.84 -8.05
N GLY A 165 -14.11 -13.51 -8.00
CA GLY A 165 -13.80 -14.71 -8.75
C GLY A 165 -12.38 -15.15 -8.46
N ILE A 166 -12.06 -16.31 -9.00
CA ILE A 166 -10.76 -16.97 -8.86
C ILE A 166 -10.32 -17.50 -10.22
N THR A 167 -9.04 -17.82 -10.34
CA THR A 167 -8.44 -18.26 -11.61
C THR A 167 -9.14 -19.47 -12.21
N GLU A 168 -9.54 -20.45 -11.39
CA GLU A 168 -10.24 -21.66 -11.83
C GLU A 168 -11.64 -21.40 -12.41
N THR A 169 -12.19 -20.21 -12.20
CA THR A 169 -13.50 -19.79 -12.66
C THR A 169 -13.44 -18.63 -13.66
N THR A 170 -12.25 -18.32 -14.17
CA THR A 170 -11.99 -17.25 -15.16
C THR A 170 -12.33 -15.85 -14.64
N VAL A 171 -11.42 -15.27 -13.85
CA VAL A 171 -11.43 -13.88 -13.34
C VAL A 171 -12.59 -13.53 -12.40
N HIS A 172 -13.82 -13.46 -12.91
CA HIS A 172 -14.99 -12.98 -12.16
C HIS A 172 -16.20 -13.89 -12.35
N VAL A 173 -16.95 -14.08 -11.28
CA VAL A 173 -18.15 -14.92 -11.19
C VAL A 173 -19.34 -14.21 -10.55
N THR A 174 -19.12 -13.07 -9.89
CA THR A 174 -20.18 -12.22 -9.35
C THR A 174 -20.06 -10.76 -9.74
N HIS A 175 -21.14 -10.02 -9.53
CA HIS A 175 -21.23 -8.60 -9.80
C HIS A 175 -22.03 -7.87 -8.72
N ARG A 176 -21.44 -6.82 -8.13
CA ARG A 176 -22.07 -5.91 -7.16
C ARG A 176 -21.69 -4.46 -7.45
N PRO A 177 -22.57 -3.66 -8.09
CA PRO A 177 -22.42 -2.20 -8.10
C PRO A 177 -22.46 -1.69 -6.66
N ILE A 178 -21.69 -0.68 -6.31
CA ILE A 178 -21.62 -0.09 -4.96
C ILE A 178 -22.13 1.34 -5.03
N ARG A 179 -23.00 1.72 -4.09
CA ARG A 179 -23.52 3.08 -3.95
C ARG A 179 -23.17 3.65 -2.57
N GLN A 180 -23.30 4.97 -2.40
CA GLN A 180 -23.09 5.68 -1.16
C GLN A 180 -23.92 5.09 0.00
N PHE A 181 -25.15 4.67 -0.27
CA PHE A 181 -26.01 4.04 0.76
C PHE A 181 -25.41 2.72 1.30
N ASP A 182 -24.62 2.00 0.50
CA ASP A 182 -23.98 0.74 0.92
C ASP A 182 -22.87 1.00 1.95
N VAL A 183 -22.16 2.12 1.80
CA VAL A 183 -21.10 2.58 2.71
C VAL A 183 -21.68 3.02 4.06
N GLU A 184 -22.90 3.58 4.06
CA GLU A 184 -23.60 4.05 5.28
C GLU A 184 -24.10 2.91 6.16
N ARG A 185 -24.54 1.81 5.54
CA ARG A 185 -25.16 0.69 6.28
C ARG A 185 -24.16 -0.31 6.86
N ALA A 186 -22.86 -0.12 6.63
CA ALA A 186 -21.80 -1.03 7.07
C ALA A 186 -22.07 -2.49 6.68
N CYS A 187 -22.51 -2.71 5.43
CA CYS A 187 -22.66 -4.05 4.89
C CYS A 187 -21.26 -4.68 4.77
N GLY A 188 -21.07 -5.89 5.32
CA GLY A 188 -19.82 -6.65 5.21
C GLY A 188 -19.40 -6.89 3.75
N SER A 189 -18.35 -7.68 3.53
CA SER A 189 -17.79 -7.87 2.17
C SER A 189 -18.76 -8.59 1.24
N THR A 190 -19.64 -7.82 0.60
CA THR A 190 -20.71 -8.33 -0.27
C THR A 190 -20.17 -8.42 -1.68
N ILE A 191 -20.20 -9.62 -2.23
CA ILE A 191 -19.68 -9.91 -3.57
C ILE A 191 -20.78 -9.91 -4.63
N GLY A 192 -22.04 -9.74 -4.23
CA GLY A 192 -23.16 -9.53 -5.14
C GLY A 192 -23.82 -10.81 -5.61
N ARG A 193 -24.30 -10.80 -6.85
CA ARG A 193 -25.02 -11.94 -7.45
C ARG A 193 -24.18 -12.60 -8.53
N ALA A 194 -24.51 -13.85 -8.83
CA ALA A 194 -23.90 -14.62 -9.91
C ALA A 194 -23.97 -13.86 -11.25
N ILE A 195 -22.92 -13.98 -12.08
CA ILE A 195 -23.02 -13.62 -13.50
C ILE A 195 -24.11 -14.50 -14.14
N PRO A 196 -25.01 -13.97 -14.99
CA PRO A 196 -26.27 -14.64 -15.34
C PRO A 196 -26.17 -16.06 -15.89
N ASP A 197 -25.06 -16.41 -16.52
CA ASP A 197 -24.78 -17.72 -17.10
C ASP A 197 -23.91 -18.62 -16.19
N LEU A 198 -23.72 -18.23 -14.93
CA LEU A 198 -23.11 -19.02 -13.86
C LEU A 198 -24.15 -19.42 -12.83
N ARG A 199 -23.82 -20.48 -12.09
CA ARG A 199 -24.56 -20.93 -10.92
C ARG A 199 -23.63 -20.87 -9.72
N LEU A 200 -24.06 -20.21 -8.65
CA LEU A 200 -23.35 -20.23 -7.38
C LEU A 200 -24.16 -21.08 -6.41
N HIS A 201 -23.45 -21.91 -5.63
CA HIS A 201 -24.05 -22.76 -4.62
C HIS A 201 -23.31 -22.56 -3.31
N ILE A 202 -24.06 -22.42 -2.22
CA ILE A 202 -23.51 -22.39 -0.87
C ILE A 202 -23.92 -23.69 -0.22
N LEU A 203 -22.93 -24.53 0.07
CA LEU A 203 -23.12 -25.92 0.46
C LEU A 203 -22.54 -26.21 1.85
N ASP A 204 -23.16 -27.15 2.56
CA ASP A 204 -22.64 -27.69 3.82
C ASP A 204 -21.51 -28.72 3.58
N ALA A 205 -20.97 -29.28 4.65
CA ALA A 205 -19.91 -30.31 4.60
C ALA A 205 -20.34 -31.60 3.88
N HIS A 206 -21.65 -31.85 3.75
CA HIS A 206 -22.24 -32.98 3.04
C HIS A 206 -22.61 -32.63 1.59
N ARG A 207 -22.28 -31.42 1.13
CA ARG A 207 -22.61 -30.85 -0.19
C ARG A 207 -24.11 -30.66 -0.44
N ASN A 208 -24.90 -30.45 0.61
CA ASN A 208 -26.30 -30.03 0.47
C ASN A 208 -26.40 -28.50 0.48
N ARG A 209 -27.39 -27.95 -0.22
CA ARG A 209 -27.66 -26.51 -0.19
C ARG A 209 -28.10 -26.07 1.20
N VAL A 210 -27.50 -24.99 1.70
CA VAL A 210 -27.91 -24.39 2.98
C VAL A 210 -29.01 -23.34 2.78
N PRO A 211 -29.87 -23.10 3.79
CA PRO A 211 -30.85 -22.01 3.75
C PRO A 211 -30.20 -20.62 3.63
N ILE A 212 -30.99 -19.63 3.20
CA ILE A 212 -30.57 -18.22 3.18
C ILE A 212 -30.12 -17.78 4.58
N GLY A 213 -29.01 -17.04 4.66
CA GLY A 213 -28.40 -16.56 5.90
C GLY A 213 -27.43 -17.54 6.59
N VAL A 214 -27.46 -18.82 6.22
CA VAL A 214 -26.57 -19.83 6.80
C VAL A 214 -25.23 -19.85 6.07
N PRO A 215 -24.10 -19.74 6.78
CA PRO A 215 -22.77 -19.90 6.18
C PRO A 215 -22.55 -21.30 5.60
N GLY A 216 -21.88 -21.37 4.46
CA GLY A 216 -21.40 -22.61 3.85
C GLY A 216 -20.25 -22.35 2.89
N GLU A 217 -19.71 -23.40 2.30
CA GLU A 217 -18.65 -23.29 1.30
C GLU A 217 -19.23 -22.92 -0.06
N LEU A 218 -18.57 -21.99 -0.75
CA LEU A 218 -18.97 -21.51 -2.06
C LEU A 218 -18.49 -22.46 -3.18
N TYR A 219 -19.41 -22.80 -4.07
CA TYR A 219 -19.15 -23.57 -5.29
C TYR A 219 -19.64 -22.78 -6.50
N VAL A 220 -18.90 -22.88 -7.60
CA VAL A 220 -19.22 -22.19 -8.86
C VAL A 220 -19.46 -23.23 -9.95
N GLY A 221 -20.62 -23.23 -10.57
CA GLY A 221 -20.95 -24.05 -11.74
C GLY A 221 -21.18 -23.20 -12.99
N GLY A 222 -21.09 -23.85 -14.16
CA GLY A 222 -21.41 -23.24 -15.46
C GLY A 222 -20.18 -22.92 -16.33
N ALA A 223 -20.39 -22.05 -17.32
CA ALA A 223 -19.46 -21.89 -18.45
C ALA A 223 -18.17 -21.11 -18.12
N GLY A 224 -18.02 -20.58 -16.90
CA GLY A 224 -16.80 -19.89 -16.45
C GLY A 224 -15.70 -20.85 -15.96
N LEU A 225 -16.01 -22.13 -15.78
CA LEU A 225 -15.04 -23.10 -15.28
C LEU A 225 -13.89 -23.33 -16.26
N ALA A 226 -12.67 -23.27 -15.73
CA ALA A 226 -11.47 -23.69 -16.41
C ALA A 226 -11.54 -25.19 -16.79
N ARG A 227 -10.65 -25.60 -17.70
CA ARG A 227 -10.53 -27.01 -18.07
C ARG A 227 -10.14 -27.87 -16.86
N GLY A 228 -9.20 -27.36 -16.07
CA GLY A 228 -8.62 -28.03 -14.91
C GLY A 228 -7.20 -27.52 -14.65
N TYR A 229 -6.39 -28.33 -13.99
CA TYR A 229 -4.99 -28.05 -13.72
C TYR A 229 -4.06 -28.82 -14.68
N LEU A 230 -3.06 -28.13 -15.22
CA LEU A 230 -2.07 -28.67 -16.13
C LEU A 230 -1.30 -29.81 -15.44
N ASN A 231 -1.33 -31.00 -16.04
CA ASN A 231 -0.66 -32.21 -15.57
C ASN A 231 -1.01 -32.62 -14.12
N ARG A 232 -2.20 -32.25 -13.64
CA ARG A 232 -2.70 -32.51 -12.27
C ARG A 232 -4.15 -32.98 -12.30
N GLU A 233 -4.40 -34.12 -12.93
CA GLU A 233 -5.74 -34.70 -13.05
C GLU A 233 -6.33 -35.12 -11.70
N ASP A 234 -5.49 -35.56 -10.77
CA ASP A 234 -5.83 -35.85 -9.38
C ASP A 234 -6.51 -34.66 -8.72
N LEU A 235 -5.84 -33.51 -8.74
CA LEU A 235 -6.33 -32.26 -8.15
C LEU A 235 -7.51 -31.70 -8.93
N THR A 236 -7.52 -31.91 -10.25
CA THR A 236 -8.65 -31.52 -11.09
C THR A 236 -9.92 -32.28 -10.69
N ARG A 237 -9.85 -33.60 -10.48
CA ARG A 237 -11.00 -34.40 -10.02
C ARG A 237 -11.43 -34.04 -8.59
N GLU A 238 -10.49 -33.65 -7.73
CA GLU A 238 -10.78 -33.23 -6.36
C GLU A 238 -11.55 -31.91 -6.30
N ARG A 239 -11.22 -30.95 -7.18
CA ARG A 239 -11.76 -29.58 -7.11
C ARG A 239 -12.85 -29.28 -8.13
N PHE A 240 -12.81 -29.88 -9.32
CA PHE A 240 -13.83 -29.75 -10.37
C PHE A 240 -14.77 -30.97 -10.31
N LEU A 241 -15.76 -30.87 -9.44
CA LEU A 241 -16.71 -31.93 -9.11
C LEU A 241 -17.88 -31.96 -10.10
N PRO A 242 -18.59 -33.09 -10.23
CA PRO A 242 -19.91 -33.12 -10.87
C PRO A 242 -20.87 -32.15 -10.17
N ASP A 243 -21.66 -31.39 -10.93
CA ASP A 243 -22.69 -30.48 -10.41
C ASP A 243 -24.05 -31.21 -10.40
N PRO A 244 -24.54 -31.69 -9.25
CA PRO A 244 -25.83 -32.39 -9.17
C PRO A 244 -27.02 -31.44 -9.27
N PHE A 245 -26.79 -30.12 -9.25
CA PHE A 245 -27.85 -29.11 -9.28
C PHE A 245 -28.07 -28.52 -10.67
N ALA A 246 -27.18 -28.82 -11.60
CA ALA A 246 -27.29 -28.44 -12.98
C ALA A 246 -28.27 -29.36 -13.74
N PRO A 247 -29.13 -28.80 -14.61
CA PRO A 247 -30.00 -29.60 -15.45
C PRO A 247 -29.24 -30.32 -16.58
N GLU A 248 -28.05 -29.84 -16.94
CA GLU A 248 -27.27 -30.39 -18.06
C GLU A 248 -26.48 -31.64 -17.63
N PRO A 249 -26.58 -32.77 -18.37
CA PRO A 249 -25.75 -33.94 -18.11
C PRO A 249 -24.25 -33.63 -18.21
N GLY A 250 -23.47 -34.09 -17.24
CA GLY A 250 -22.01 -33.89 -17.21
C GLY A 250 -21.56 -32.48 -16.80
N ALA A 251 -22.48 -31.64 -16.30
CA ALA A 251 -22.13 -30.36 -15.72
C ALA A 251 -21.15 -30.53 -14.53
N ARG A 252 -20.28 -29.52 -14.36
CA ARG A 252 -19.28 -29.47 -13.30
C ARG A 252 -19.47 -28.23 -12.45
N MET A 253 -19.07 -28.33 -11.18
CA MET A 253 -18.91 -27.23 -10.25
C MET A 253 -17.50 -27.24 -9.66
N TYR A 254 -16.95 -26.07 -9.38
CA TYR A 254 -15.67 -25.89 -8.76
C TYR A 254 -15.81 -25.54 -7.28
N ARG A 255 -15.06 -26.23 -6.42
CA ARG A 255 -14.98 -26.02 -4.98
C ARG A 255 -13.98 -24.90 -4.64
N THR A 256 -14.46 -23.72 -4.24
CA THR A 256 -13.59 -22.52 -4.11
C THR A 256 -12.72 -22.52 -2.85
N GLY A 257 -13.15 -23.20 -1.79
CA GLY A 257 -12.56 -23.11 -0.46
C GLY A 257 -12.95 -21.83 0.31
N ASP A 258 -13.82 -20.99 -0.26
CA ASP A 258 -14.29 -19.76 0.38
C ASP A 258 -15.61 -20.00 1.13
N LEU A 259 -15.75 -19.37 2.30
CA LEU A 259 -16.99 -19.35 3.05
C LEU A 259 -17.83 -18.15 2.63
N ALA A 260 -19.12 -18.39 2.45
CA ALA A 260 -20.07 -17.36 2.07
C ALA A 260 -21.46 -17.66 2.64
N ARG A 261 -22.36 -16.68 2.56
CA ARG A 261 -23.80 -16.90 2.78
C ARG A 261 -24.64 -16.06 1.82
N TYR A 262 -25.83 -16.56 1.52
CA TYR A 262 -26.85 -15.77 0.83
C TYR A 262 -27.49 -14.79 1.80
N LEU A 263 -27.68 -13.56 1.35
CA LEU A 263 -28.49 -12.56 2.01
C LEU A 263 -29.95 -12.65 1.50
N PRO A 264 -30.93 -12.14 2.27
CA PRO A 264 -32.35 -12.18 1.87
C PRO A 264 -32.65 -11.50 0.54
N ASP A 265 -31.83 -10.54 0.12
CA ASP A 265 -31.94 -9.84 -1.15
C ASP A 265 -31.29 -10.60 -2.32
N GLY A 266 -30.79 -11.82 -2.10
CA GLY A 266 -30.12 -12.65 -3.08
C GLY A 266 -28.66 -12.29 -3.36
N ASN A 267 -28.10 -11.25 -2.72
CA ASN A 267 -26.66 -11.01 -2.74
C ASN A 267 -25.93 -12.08 -1.91
N ILE A 268 -24.65 -12.23 -2.18
CA ILE A 268 -23.76 -13.14 -1.47
C ILE A 268 -22.79 -12.31 -0.64
N GLU A 269 -22.69 -12.63 0.65
CA GLU A 269 -21.68 -12.10 1.55
C GLU A 269 -20.51 -13.08 1.65
N TYR A 270 -19.30 -12.57 1.44
CA TYR A 270 -18.05 -13.31 1.60
C TYR A 270 -17.60 -13.27 3.07
N LEU A 271 -17.30 -14.43 3.64
CA LEU A 271 -17.00 -14.62 5.07
C LEU A 271 -15.55 -15.02 5.32
N GLY A 272 -14.70 -14.95 4.31
CA GLY A 272 -13.31 -15.42 4.39
C GLY A 272 -13.13 -16.81 3.80
N ARG A 273 -12.01 -17.43 4.15
CA ARG A 273 -11.64 -18.76 3.67
C ARG A 273 -11.99 -19.83 4.70
N SER A 274 -12.32 -21.02 4.20
CA SER A 274 -12.43 -22.23 5.02
C SER A 274 -11.07 -22.86 5.31
N ASP A 275 -10.04 -22.48 4.55
CA ASP A 275 -8.64 -22.92 4.69
C ASP A 275 -7.73 -21.75 5.08
N ASP A 276 -6.43 -22.03 5.20
CA ASP A 276 -5.43 -21.12 5.76
C ASP A 276 -4.81 -20.15 4.73
N GLN A 277 -5.29 -20.10 3.47
CA GLN A 277 -4.70 -19.21 2.47
C GLN A 277 -4.89 -17.72 2.82
N LEU A 278 -3.84 -16.93 2.57
CA LEU A 278 -3.76 -15.51 2.89
C LEU A 278 -3.91 -14.66 1.63
N LYS A 279 -4.48 -13.45 1.80
CA LYS A 279 -4.46 -12.39 0.78
C LYS A 279 -3.62 -11.22 1.29
N ILE A 280 -2.50 -10.93 0.64
CA ILE A 280 -1.58 -9.85 1.01
C ILE A 280 -1.22 -9.07 -0.26
N ARG A 281 -1.47 -7.75 -0.26
CA ARG A 281 -1.10 -6.84 -1.36
C ARG A 281 -1.62 -7.33 -2.73
N GLY A 282 -2.84 -7.85 -2.78
CA GLY A 282 -3.45 -8.41 -3.99
C GLY A 282 -3.03 -9.84 -4.35
N PHE A 283 -2.07 -10.43 -3.63
CA PHE A 283 -1.57 -11.77 -3.90
C PHE A 283 -2.30 -12.81 -3.07
N ARG A 284 -2.70 -13.91 -3.72
CA ARG A 284 -3.20 -15.12 -3.06
C ARG A 284 -2.02 -16.02 -2.70
N ILE A 285 -1.72 -16.08 -1.42
CA ILE A 285 -0.55 -16.77 -0.87
C ILE A 285 -1.03 -17.97 -0.07
N GLU A 286 -0.46 -19.14 -0.35
CA GLU A 286 -0.64 -20.33 0.50
C GLU A 286 0.50 -20.36 1.51
N PRO A 287 0.25 -20.16 2.82
CA PRO A 287 1.30 -20.27 3.83
C PRO A 287 2.05 -21.60 3.76
N GLY A 288 1.31 -22.68 3.51
CA GLY A 288 1.87 -24.03 3.35
C GLY A 288 2.96 -24.14 2.28
N GLU A 289 2.95 -23.30 1.24
CA GLU A 289 4.02 -23.27 0.23
C GLU A 289 5.33 -22.71 0.80
N ILE A 290 5.22 -21.65 1.60
CA ILE A 290 6.34 -21.03 2.30
C ILE A 290 6.83 -21.96 3.41
N GLU A 291 5.91 -22.54 4.18
CA GLU A 291 6.19 -23.52 5.23
C GLU A 291 6.90 -24.75 4.69
N ALA A 292 6.44 -25.32 3.57
CA ALA A 292 7.09 -26.46 2.93
C ALA A 292 8.51 -26.11 2.47
N CYS A 293 8.69 -24.93 1.85
CA CYS A 293 10.02 -24.48 1.43
C CYS A 293 10.96 -24.25 2.63
N LEU A 294 10.43 -23.77 3.77
CA LEU A 294 11.17 -23.64 5.02
C LEU A 294 11.52 -25.01 5.62
N CYS A 295 10.58 -25.96 5.64
CA CYS A 295 10.80 -27.32 6.18
C CYS A 295 11.74 -28.18 5.32
N GLU A 296 12.03 -27.79 4.07
CA GLU A 296 13.14 -28.41 3.30
C GLU A 296 14.52 -28.04 3.85
N HIS A 297 14.63 -26.95 4.63
CA HIS A 297 15.89 -26.57 5.24
C HIS A 297 16.24 -27.54 6.38
N PRO A 298 17.42 -28.18 6.39
CA PRO A 298 17.77 -29.21 7.39
C PRO A 298 17.73 -28.75 8.85
N ALA A 299 17.80 -27.44 9.11
CA ALA A 299 17.70 -26.87 10.45
C ALA A 299 16.26 -26.62 10.93
N VAL A 300 15.25 -26.76 10.06
CA VAL A 300 13.83 -26.49 10.39
C VAL A 300 13.10 -27.82 10.60
N ARG A 301 12.56 -28.02 11.80
CA ARG A 301 11.69 -29.17 12.14
C ARG A 301 10.24 -28.92 11.78
N GLN A 302 9.75 -27.72 12.04
CA GLN A 302 8.38 -27.28 11.72
C GLN A 302 8.40 -25.79 11.37
N ALA A 303 7.52 -25.37 10.46
CA ALA A 303 7.31 -23.98 10.13
C ALA A 303 5.80 -23.68 10.07
N VAL A 304 5.42 -22.48 10.49
CA VAL A 304 4.07 -21.93 10.37
C VAL A 304 4.18 -20.51 9.88
N VAL A 305 3.45 -20.15 8.83
CA VAL A 305 3.45 -18.80 8.27
C VAL A 305 2.08 -18.18 8.45
N THR A 306 2.04 -16.92 8.90
CA THR A 306 0.79 -16.18 9.07
C THR A 306 0.93 -14.73 8.59
N ALA A 307 -0.18 -14.14 8.20
CA ALA A 307 -0.27 -12.70 8.02
C ALA A 307 -0.39 -12.03 9.38
N ARG A 308 0.30 -10.92 9.56
CA ARG A 308 0.14 -10.03 10.71
C ARG A 308 -0.04 -8.59 10.21
N GLU A 309 -0.89 -7.86 10.90
CA GLU A 309 -1.23 -6.46 10.63
C GLU A 309 -0.97 -5.68 11.91
N ASP A 310 0.20 -5.05 12.02
CA ASP A 310 0.57 -4.23 13.18
C ASP A 310 0.07 -2.77 13.01
N THR A 311 -0.10 -2.33 11.75
CA THR A 311 -0.70 -1.06 11.35
C THR A 311 -1.87 -1.34 10.40
N PRO A 312 -3.05 -0.72 10.58
CA PRO A 312 -4.19 -0.91 9.68
C PRO A 312 -3.82 -0.68 8.21
N GLY A 313 -4.08 -1.66 7.35
CA GLY A 313 -3.76 -1.66 5.92
C GLY A 313 -2.38 -2.21 5.55
N ASP A 314 -1.46 -2.43 6.49
CA ASP A 314 -0.13 -2.99 6.22
C ASP A 314 0.00 -4.43 6.74
N LYS A 315 -0.43 -5.38 5.92
CA LYS A 315 -0.28 -6.81 6.18
C LYS A 315 1.10 -7.30 5.73
N ARG A 316 1.81 -7.96 6.63
CA ARG A 316 3.10 -8.63 6.38
C ARG A 316 3.08 -10.10 6.76
N LEU A 317 3.87 -10.91 6.06
CA LEU A 317 4.08 -12.32 6.38
C LEU A 317 5.09 -12.48 7.51
N ILE A 318 4.77 -13.32 8.51
CA ILE A 318 5.67 -13.71 9.59
C ILE A 318 5.83 -15.24 9.54
N ALA A 319 7.07 -15.72 9.59
CA ALA A 319 7.38 -17.14 9.66
C ALA A 319 7.79 -17.54 11.09
N TYR A 320 7.07 -18.49 11.67
CA TYR A 320 7.38 -19.11 12.94
C TYR A 320 8.04 -20.45 12.69
N VAL A 321 9.28 -20.62 13.15
CA VAL A 321 10.10 -21.79 12.84
C VAL A 321 10.53 -22.50 14.12
N VAL A 322 10.50 -23.82 14.10
CA VAL A 322 10.96 -24.67 15.19
C VAL A 322 12.25 -25.37 14.76
N PRO A 323 13.36 -25.25 15.51
CA PRO A 323 14.62 -25.85 15.13
C PRO A 323 14.56 -27.38 15.17
N ALA A 324 15.33 -28.02 14.29
CA ALA A 324 15.67 -29.43 14.39
C ALA A 324 16.61 -29.67 15.59
N GLU A 325 16.52 -30.83 16.24
CA GLU A 325 17.34 -31.14 17.42
C GLU A 325 18.84 -30.99 17.12
N GLY A 326 19.53 -30.23 17.98
CA GLY A 326 20.98 -30.01 17.88
C GLY A 326 21.41 -29.12 16.72
N ARG A 327 20.50 -28.34 16.11
CA ARG A 327 20.82 -27.38 15.04
C ARG A 327 20.36 -25.98 15.40
N ASP A 328 21.23 -25.01 15.16
CA ASP A 328 20.89 -23.60 15.27
C ASP A 328 20.13 -23.12 14.02
N LEU A 329 19.17 -22.23 14.23
CA LEU A 329 18.41 -21.58 13.17
C LEU A 329 19.00 -20.20 12.92
N GLU A 330 19.63 -20.02 11.75
CA GLU A 330 20.03 -18.70 11.26
C GLU A 330 18.94 -18.14 10.32
N PRO A 331 18.27 -17.02 10.68
CA PRO A 331 17.22 -16.42 9.85
C PRO A 331 17.68 -16.09 8.43
N GLU A 332 18.94 -15.70 8.25
CA GLU A 332 19.47 -15.31 6.94
C GLU A 332 19.59 -16.51 5.98
N ALA A 333 20.00 -17.68 6.47
CA ALA A 333 20.02 -18.92 5.69
C ALA A 333 18.60 -19.31 5.22
N LEU A 334 17.58 -19.05 6.03
CA LEU A 334 16.18 -19.25 5.64
C LEU A 334 15.74 -18.25 4.58
N ARG A 335 16.15 -16.98 4.69
CA ARG A 335 15.86 -15.94 3.69
C ARG A 335 16.48 -16.24 2.33
N GLU A 336 17.74 -16.62 2.30
CA GLU A 336 18.44 -16.98 1.05
C GLU A 336 17.74 -18.13 0.35
N ARG A 337 17.39 -19.18 1.09
CA ARG A 337 16.65 -20.34 0.57
C ARG A 337 15.30 -19.96 -0.03
N LEU A 338 14.54 -19.09 0.65
CA LEU A 338 13.26 -18.62 0.11
C LEU A 338 13.45 -17.69 -1.09
N ARG A 339 14.54 -16.90 -1.14
CA ARG A 339 14.85 -16.02 -2.27
C ARG A 339 15.10 -16.79 -3.56
N GLU A 340 15.76 -17.95 -3.49
CA GLU A 340 16.02 -18.81 -4.65
C GLU A 340 14.76 -19.46 -5.22
N ARG A 341 13.72 -19.62 -4.40
CA ARG A 341 12.57 -20.49 -4.70
C ARG A 341 11.24 -19.78 -4.80
N LEU A 342 11.08 -18.63 -4.15
CA LEU A 342 9.81 -17.92 -4.04
C LEU A 342 9.93 -16.46 -4.51
N PRO A 343 8.89 -15.93 -5.16
CA PRO A 343 8.82 -14.52 -5.54
C PRO A 343 8.77 -13.61 -4.30
N GLU A 344 9.13 -12.34 -4.49
CA GLU A 344 9.28 -11.35 -3.40
C GLU A 344 8.07 -11.25 -2.47
N TYR A 345 6.86 -11.26 -3.04
CA TYR A 345 5.62 -11.13 -2.27
C TYR A 345 5.30 -12.32 -1.36
N MET A 346 5.94 -13.48 -1.56
CA MET A 346 5.80 -14.67 -0.70
C MET A 346 6.87 -14.75 0.40
N ARG A 347 7.81 -13.80 0.46
CA ARG A 347 8.90 -13.85 1.44
C ARG A 347 8.43 -13.24 2.78
N PRO A 348 8.55 -13.97 3.90
CA PRO A 348 8.30 -13.44 5.22
C PRO A 348 9.18 -12.22 5.55
N GLY A 349 8.58 -11.21 6.16
CA GLY A 349 9.27 -10.02 6.65
C GLY A 349 9.92 -10.19 8.02
N ALA A 350 9.61 -11.27 8.74
CA ALA A 350 10.29 -11.65 9.98
C ALA A 350 10.25 -13.17 10.21
N TYR A 351 11.21 -13.68 10.97
CA TYR A 351 11.35 -15.09 11.35
C TYR A 351 11.44 -15.17 12.88
N VAL A 352 10.58 -15.99 13.49
CA VAL A 352 10.49 -16.13 14.95
C VAL A 352 10.76 -17.58 15.32
N ALA A 353 11.83 -17.82 16.07
CA ALA A 353 12.15 -19.15 16.57
C ALA A 353 11.23 -19.52 17.75
N LEU A 354 10.63 -20.72 17.69
CA LEU A 354 9.80 -21.27 18.75
C LEU A 354 10.36 -22.61 19.22
N ALA A 355 10.27 -22.90 20.52
CA ALA A 355 10.57 -24.25 21.03
C ALA A 355 9.58 -25.29 20.49
N GLN A 356 8.32 -24.88 20.31
CA GLN A 356 7.25 -25.69 19.73
C GLN A 356 6.13 -24.80 19.18
N ILE A 357 5.41 -25.28 18.17
CA ILE A 357 4.20 -24.59 17.68
C ILE A 357 3.09 -24.72 18.72
N PRO A 358 2.48 -23.60 19.19
CA PRO A 358 1.35 -23.66 20.11
C PRO A 358 0.14 -24.33 19.44
N LEU A 359 -0.51 -25.24 20.18
CA LEU A 359 -1.68 -25.97 19.71
C LEU A 359 -2.87 -25.68 20.63
N THR A 360 -4.05 -25.58 20.04
CA THR A 360 -5.35 -25.57 20.73
C THR A 360 -5.60 -26.92 21.42
N PRO A 361 -6.54 -27.01 22.38
CA PRO A 361 -6.95 -28.27 23.01
C PRO A 361 -7.39 -29.37 22.03
N ASN A 362 -7.78 -28.99 20.81
CA ASN A 362 -8.19 -29.90 19.73
C ASN A 362 -7.01 -30.32 18.82
N GLY A 363 -5.76 -29.97 19.17
CA GLY A 363 -4.57 -30.34 18.40
C GLY A 363 -4.34 -29.54 17.12
N LYS A 364 -5.12 -28.47 16.86
CA LYS A 364 -4.87 -27.52 15.75
C LYS A 364 -3.92 -26.41 16.19
N ILE A 365 -3.18 -25.82 15.27
CA ILE A 365 -2.30 -24.67 15.52
C ILE A 365 -3.09 -23.51 16.12
N ASP A 366 -2.64 -23.00 17.26
CA ASP A 366 -3.22 -21.82 17.91
C ASP A 366 -2.52 -20.56 17.41
N ARG A 367 -3.06 -19.97 16.34
CA ARG A 367 -2.49 -18.75 15.73
C ARG A 367 -2.60 -17.52 16.63
N ASN A 368 -3.54 -17.51 17.58
CA ASN A 368 -3.70 -16.40 18.51
C ASN A 368 -2.65 -16.45 19.64
N ALA A 369 -2.10 -17.63 19.90
CA ALA A 369 -1.01 -17.84 20.86
C ALA A 369 0.38 -17.66 20.24
N LEU A 370 0.49 -17.36 18.94
CA LEU A 370 1.78 -17.08 18.31
C LEU A 370 2.32 -15.72 18.79
N PRO A 371 3.57 -15.65 19.29
CA PRO A 371 4.11 -14.43 19.86
C PRO A 371 4.30 -13.35 18.79
N ALA A 372 4.30 -12.09 19.19
CA ALA A 372 4.72 -11.01 18.30
C ALA A 372 6.19 -11.16 17.92
N PRO A 373 6.58 -10.88 16.67
CA PRO A 373 7.99 -10.74 16.32
C PRO A 373 8.55 -9.60 17.18
N GLN A 374 9.39 -9.94 18.16
CA GLN A 374 10.17 -8.95 18.87
C GLN A 374 11.24 -8.42 17.92
N PRO A 375 11.55 -7.10 17.91
CA PRO A 375 12.81 -6.65 17.34
C PRO A 375 13.91 -7.46 18.02
N ALA A 376 14.67 -8.23 17.25
CA ALA A 376 15.56 -9.26 17.76
C ALA A 376 16.48 -8.69 18.85
N ARG A 377 16.17 -8.94 20.12
CA ARG A 377 17.03 -8.60 21.26
C ARG A 377 17.41 -9.78 22.12
N ASP A 378 16.85 -10.97 21.89
CA ASP A 378 17.08 -12.13 22.77
C ASP A 378 17.51 -13.40 22.02
N ALA A 379 18.71 -13.36 21.44
CA ALA A 379 19.68 -14.47 21.40
C ALA A 379 20.98 -13.91 20.79
N PRO A 380 22.15 -14.03 21.45
CA PRO A 380 23.40 -13.58 20.85
C PRO A 380 23.79 -14.57 19.76
N ALA A 381 23.37 -14.33 18.51
CA ALA A 381 24.32 -14.54 17.43
C ALA A 381 25.57 -13.77 17.86
N ALA A 382 26.69 -14.47 18.03
CA ALA A 382 27.89 -13.92 18.65
C ALA A 382 28.12 -12.52 18.11
N LEU A 383 28.06 -11.50 18.98
CA LEU A 383 28.16 -10.09 18.57
C LEU A 383 29.50 -9.93 17.84
N VAL A 384 29.48 -10.03 16.51
CA VAL A 384 30.68 -9.90 15.70
C VAL A 384 30.87 -8.41 15.53
N ALA A 385 31.85 -7.88 16.27
CA ALA A 385 32.25 -6.50 16.14
C ALA A 385 32.77 -6.21 14.71
N PRO A 386 32.62 -4.98 14.22
CA PRO A 386 33.29 -4.51 13.01
C PRO A 386 34.77 -4.90 12.97
N ARG A 387 35.21 -5.40 11.81
CA ARG A 387 36.57 -5.92 11.60
C ARG A 387 37.41 -4.99 10.74
N THR A 388 36.76 -4.16 9.92
CA THR A 388 37.40 -3.20 9.03
C THR A 388 36.94 -1.78 9.36
N PRO A 389 37.74 -0.74 9.04
CA PRO A 389 37.34 0.66 9.24
C PRO A 389 36.03 1.03 8.52
N LEU A 390 35.72 0.33 7.42
CA LEU A 390 34.49 0.55 6.67
C LEU A 390 33.29 -0.14 7.33
N GLU A 391 33.47 -1.35 7.87
CA GLU A 391 32.47 -1.99 8.72
C GLU A 391 32.18 -1.15 9.98
N GLU A 392 33.21 -0.55 10.60
CA GLU A 392 33.08 0.30 11.79
C GLU A 392 32.19 1.51 11.49
N ALA A 393 32.48 2.21 10.40
CA ALA A 393 31.73 3.40 10.06
C ALA A 393 30.32 3.11 9.52
N VAL A 394 30.10 1.98 8.83
CA VAL A 394 28.75 1.53 8.47
C VAL A 394 27.95 1.19 9.73
N ALA A 395 28.56 0.51 10.70
CA ALA A 395 27.93 0.20 11.98
C ALA A 395 27.58 1.46 12.78
N GLU A 396 28.49 2.42 12.88
CA GLU A 396 28.25 3.70 13.58
C GLU A 396 27.06 4.46 12.97
N VAL A 397 27.02 4.57 11.64
CA VAL A 397 25.92 5.24 10.92
C VAL A 397 24.59 4.52 11.16
N TRP A 398 24.58 3.20 11.22
CA TRP A 398 23.37 2.43 11.51
C TRP A 398 22.91 2.60 12.96
N CYS A 399 23.83 2.52 13.93
CA CYS A 399 23.52 2.78 15.32
C CYS A 399 22.90 4.18 15.51
N GLU A 400 23.46 5.20 14.86
CA GLU A 400 22.95 6.57 14.92
C GLU A 400 21.55 6.71 14.28
N ILE A 401 21.32 6.04 13.13
CA ILE A 401 20.07 6.19 12.38
C ILE A 401 18.93 5.35 12.95
N LEU A 402 19.24 4.17 13.48
CA LEU A 402 18.28 3.21 14.04
C LEU A 402 18.13 3.33 15.57
N ASP A 403 18.88 4.23 16.20
CA ASP A 403 18.90 4.44 17.66
C ASP A 403 19.26 3.15 18.43
N LEU A 404 20.39 2.54 18.04
CA LEU A 404 20.91 1.30 18.62
C LEU A 404 22.21 1.56 19.39
N GLU A 405 22.36 0.95 20.56
CA GLU A 405 23.61 1.03 21.35
C GLU A 405 24.73 0.19 20.73
N GLN A 406 24.40 -0.99 20.20
CA GLN A 406 25.33 -1.92 19.56
C GLN A 406 24.61 -2.71 18.45
N LEU A 407 25.37 -3.14 17.46
CA LEU A 407 24.92 -4.07 16.41
C LEU A 407 26.07 -5.01 16.04
N SER A 408 25.73 -6.19 15.51
CA SER A 408 26.68 -7.10 14.86
C SER A 408 26.82 -6.76 13.38
N ILE A 409 28.00 -7.02 12.80
CA ILE A 409 28.20 -6.80 11.36
C ILE A 409 27.26 -7.62 10.46
N HIS A 410 26.64 -8.67 10.99
CA HIS A 410 25.71 -9.53 10.28
C HIS A 410 24.24 -9.16 10.50
N ASP A 411 23.96 -8.16 11.33
CA ASP A 411 22.58 -7.73 11.56
C ASP A 411 21.98 -7.15 10.28
N ASN A 412 20.72 -7.49 10.03
CA ASN A 412 20.00 -7.04 8.85
C ASN A 412 19.30 -5.70 9.13
N PHE A 413 19.53 -4.70 8.29
CA PHE A 413 18.98 -3.35 8.44
C PHE A 413 17.46 -3.32 8.63
N PHE A 414 16.74 -4.13 7.85
CA PHE A 414 15.28 -4.13 7.84
C PHE A 414 14.69 -4.91 9.01
N ASP A 415 15.42 -5.90 9.53
CA ASP A 415 15.04 -6.63 10.73
C ASP A 415 15.14 -5.75 11.99
N LEU A 416 16.09 -4.80 11.97
CA LEU A 416 16.30 -3.80 13.02
C LEU A 416 15.32 -2.61 12.93
N GLY A 417 14.26 -2.71 12.12
CA GLY A 417 13.26 -1.64 11.95
C GLY A 417 13.62 -0.60 10.89
N GLY A 418 14.68 -0.83 10.12
CA GLY A 418 15.04 0.00 8.97
C GLY A 418 13.99 -0.04 7.86
N HIS A 419 13.84 1.08 7.15
CA HIS A 419 13.00 1.18 5.95
C HIS A 419 13.67 2.07 4.89
N SER A 420 13.09 2.20 3.69
CA SER A 420 13.71 2.85 2.53
C SER A 420 14.23 4.27 2.80
N LEU A 421 13.55 5.04 3.65
CA LEU A 421 13.95 6.39 4.03
C LEU A 421 15.19 6.37 4.93
N LEU A 422 15.25 5.46 5.91
CA LEU A 422 16.42 5.28 6.77
C LEU A 422 17.59 4.72 5.96
N ALA A 423 17.35 3.82 5.01
CA ALA A 423 18.36 3.34 4.07
C ALA A 423 18.95 4.48 3.22
N ALA A 424 18.11 5.39 2.72
CA ALA A 424 18.58 6.57 1.99
C ALA A 424 19.45 7.50 2.87
N ARG A 425 19.10 7.66 4.16
CA ARG A 425 19.94 8.41 5.12
C ARG A 425 21.28 7.74 5.35
N VAL A 426 21.31 6.41 5.49
CA VAL A 426 22.55 5.64 5.63
C VAL A 426 23.44 5.85 4.42
N ILE A 427 22.89 5.69 3.21
CA ILE A 427 23.64 5.88 1.96
C ILE A 427 24.20 7.30 1.86
N ALA A 428 23.39 8.33 2.18
CA ALA A 428 23.84 9.71 2.18
C ALA A 428 24.96 9.98 3.20
N SER A 429 24.89 9.34 4.38
CA SER A 429 25.93 9.45 5.41
C SER A 429 27.23 8.76 4.99
N LEU A 430 27.15 7.56 4.42
CA LEU A 430 28.30 6.82 3.89
C LEU A 430 28.97 7.54 2.71
N ALA A 431 28.17 8.14 1.82
CA ALA A 431 28.67 8.95 0.72
C ALA A 431 29.49 10.16 1.22
N LYS A 432 29.06 10.79 2.32
CA LYS A 432 29.76 11.91 2.95
C LYS A 432 31.09 11.49 3.58
N THR A 433 31.16 10.31 4.18
CA THR A 433 32.35 9.86 4.92
C THR A 433 33.41 9.23 4.01
N PHE A 434 33.01 8.47 2.99
CA PHE A 434 33.95 7.65 2.19
C PHE A 434 34.00 7.95 0.70
N THR A 435 33.23 8.93 0.19
CA THR A 435 33.13 9.24 -1.25
C THR A 435 32.70 8.02 -2.08
N ILE A 436 31.68 7.31 -1.60
CA ILE A 436 31.14 6.09 -2.23
C ILE A 436 29.69 6.38 -2.66
N GLU A 437 29.35 6.04 -3.91
CA GLU A 437 27.95 6.00 -4.37
C GLU A 437 27.43 4.57 -4.30
N LEU A 438 26.82 4.20 -3.17
CA LEU A 438 26.11 2.93 -3.05
C LEU A 438 24.67 3.11 -3.59
N PRO A 439 24.30 2.46 -4.70
CA PRO A 439 22.93 2.54 -5.20
C PRO A 439 21.96 1.95 -4.18
N LEU A 440 20.81 2.60 -3.99
CA LEU A 440 19.78 2.13 -3.05
C LEU A 440 19.38 0.67 -3.32
N ARG A 441 19.35 0.26 -4.58
CA ARG A 441 19.08 -1.13 -4.96
C ARG A 441 20.07 -2.11 -4.33
N GLU A 442 21.36 -1.80 -4.35
CA GLU A 442 22.41 -2.69 -3.84
C GLU A 442 22.34 -2.78 -2.31
N PHE A 443 21.97 -1.69 -1.64
CA PHE A 443 21.69 -1.71 -0.21
C PHE A 443 20.56 -2.70 0.16
N PHE A 444 19.52 -2.80 -0.67
CA PHE A 444 18.42 -3.76 -0.48
C PHE A 444 18.81 -5.21 -0.77
N GLU A 445 19.74 -5.44 -1.70
CA GLU A 445 20.18 -6.77 -2.08
C GLU A 445 21.12 -7.39 -1.03
N THR A 446 21.84 -6.56 -0.27
CA THR A 446 22.80 -7.00 0.76
C THR A 446 22.71 -6.16 2.04
N PRO A 447 21.61 -6.23 2.80
CA PRO A 447 21.30 -5.28 3.88
C PRO A 447 21.94 -5.65 5.22
N THR A 448 23.22 -6.04 5.24
CA THR A 448 24.01 -6.25 6.48
C THR A 448 25.23 -5.35 6.49
N VAL A 449 25.74 -4.95 7.66
CA VAL A 449 26.91 -4.07 7.76
C VAL A 449 28.12 -4.65 7.03
N ALA A 450 28.40 -5.94 7.18
CA ALA A 450 29.51 -6.62 6.48
C ALA A 450 29.34 -6.59 4.96
N ALA A 451 28.13 -6.82 4.46
CA ALA A 451 27.89 -6.89 3.02
C ALA A 451 27.80 -5.50 2.37
N VAL A 452 27.21 -4.52 3.07
CA VAL A 452 27.25 -3.09 2.69
C VAL A 452 28.68 -2.58 2.67
N ALA A 453 29.49 -2.90 3.69
CA ALA A 453 30.90 -2.53 3.74
C ALA A 453 31.69 -3.20 2.60
N ALA A 454 31.53 -4.50 2.37
CA ALA A 454 32.20 -5.18 1.26
C ALA A 454 31.82 -4.60 -0.11
N ARG A 455 30.55 -4.21 -0.28
CA ARG A 455 30.10 -3.58 -1.52
C ARG A 455 30.65 -2.16 -1.67
N ALA A 456 30.66 -1.40 -0.60
CA ALA A 456 31.27 -0.09 -0.53
C ALA A 456 32.80 -0.17 -0.82
N GLU A 457 33.48 -1.23 -0.36
CA GLU A 457 34.89 -1.51 -0.66
C GLU A 457 35.15 -1.83 -2.14
N GLN A 458 34.23 -2.50 -2.83
CA GLN A 458 34.32 -2.69 -4.28
C GLN A 458 34.10 -1.39 -5.07
N LEU A 459 33.36 -0.44 -4.49
CA LEU A 459 33.07 0.86 -5.07
C LEU A 459 34.15 1.91 -4.74
N LEU A 460 34.96 1.66 -3.71
CA LEU A 460 36.15 2.43 -3.38
C LEU A 460 37.14 2.40 -4.55
N GLY A 461 37.38 3.58 -5.14
CA GLY A 461 38.29 3.76 -6.26
C GLY A 461 37.70 3.53 -7.66
N THR A 462 36.45 3.07 -7.77
CA THR A 462 35.69 3.05 -9.05
C THR A 462 34.73 4.22 -9.20
N ALA A 463 34.49 4.96 -8.11
CA ALA A 463 33.72 6.20 -8.13
C ALA A 463 34.38 7.22 -9.07
N GLN A 464 33.66 7.63 -10.11
CA GLN A 464 33.79 9.01 -10.55
C GLN A 464 33.37 9.88 -9.35
N PRO A 465 34.15 10.91 -8.97
CA PRO A 465 33.78 11.78 -7.88
C PRO A 465 32.34 12.24 -8.10
N ASN A 466 31.51 12.13 -7.07
CA ASN A 466 30.17 12.69 -7.10
C ASN A 466 30.33 14.18 -7.43
N ASP A 467 30.01 14.57 -8.66
CA ASP A 467 30.20 15.93 -9.18
C ASP A 467 29.26 16.93 -8.49
N THR A 468 28.50 16.49 -7.48
CA THR A 468 27.67 17.32 -6.64
C THR A 468 28.54 17.93 -5.52
N PRO A 469 28.98 19.19 -5.63
CA PRO A 469 29.81 19.81 -4.61
C PRO A 469 29.06 19.91 -3.27
N PRO A 470 29.77 19.90 -2.13
CA PRO A 470 29.16 20.11 -0.83
C PRO A 470 28.43 21.45 -0.77
N ILE A 471 27.31 21.49 -0.04
CA ILE A 471 26.54 22.72 0.14
C ILE A 471 27.37 23.69 1.00
N GLN A 472 27.83 24.78 0.38
CA GLN A 472 28.60 25.83 1.04
C GLN A 472 27.66 26.89 1.64
N PRO A 473 27.93 27.41 2.84
CA PRO A 473 27.21 28.56 3.38
C PRO A 473 27.32 29.77 2.45
N LEU A 474 26.18 30.31 2.00
CA LEU A 474 26.16 31.49 1.14
C LEU A 474 25.86 32.76 1.95
N PRO A 475 26.62 33.87 1.74
CA PRO A 475 26.28 35.16 2.33
C PRO A 475 24.84 35.57 2.02
N ARG A 476 24.13 36.12 3.02
CA ARG A 476 22.74 36.58 2.88
C ARG A 476 22.62 38.03 2.35
N SER A 477 23.75 38.65 2.00
CA SER A 477 23.84 40.04 1.52
C SER A 477 23.65 40.20 0.01
N GLY A 478 23.24 39.14 -0.71
CA GLY A 478 23.10 39.11 -2.16
C GLY A 478 21.77 38.54 -2.66
N ILE A 479 21.67 38.34 -3.97
CA ILE A 479 20.49 37.73 -4.60
C ILE A 479 20.43 36.25 -4.25
N LEU A 480 19.37 35.84 -3.57
CA LEU A 480 19.12 34.44 -3.24
C LEU A 480 18.13 33.86 -4.26
N PRO A 481 18.58 33.03 -5.22
CA PRO A 481 17.67 32.44 -6.19
C PRO A 481 16.76 31.40 -5.52
N LEU A 482 15.59 31.17 -6.11
CA LEU A 482 14.72 30.05 -5.71
C LEU A 482 15.36 28.72 -6.14
N SER A 483 15.17 27.69 -5.31
CA SER A 483 15.41 26.31 -5.72
C SER A 483 14.47 25.89 -6.86
N PHE A 484 14.78 24.82 -7.59
CA PHE A 484 13.89 24.32 -8.65
C PHE A 484 12.48 24.01 -8.14
N ALA A 485 12.36 23.42 -6.94
CA ALA A 485 11.08 23.15 -6.30
C ALA A 485 10.32 24.44 -5.95
N GLN A 486 11.02 25.43 -5.40
CA GLN A 486 10.43 26.74 -5.11
C GLN A 486 9.98 27.48 -6.37
N LYS A 487 10.76 27.43 -7.47
CA LYS A 487 10.39 28.05 -8.76
C LYS A 487 9.07 27.49 -9.30
N ARG A 488 8.88 26.17 -9.19
CA ARG A 488 7.62 25.51 -9.58
C ARG A 488 6.45 26.05 -8.76
N LEU A 489 6.57 26.08 -7.44
CA LEU A 489 5.48 26.54 -6.56
C LEU A 489 5.20 28.03 -6.73
N TRP A 490 6.23 28.85 -6.90
CA TRP A 490 6.09 30.26 -7.23
C TRP A 490 5.37 30.48 -8.57
N PHE A 491 5.71 29.71 -9.61
CA PHE A 491 5.01 29.78 -10.89
C PHE A 491 3.53 29.41 -10.76
N LEU A 492 3.22 28.37 -9.98
CA LEU A 492 1.85 27.92 -9.75
C LEU A 492 1.03 28.95 -8.98
N ASP A 493 1.62 29.58 -7.96
CA ASP A 493 0.99 30.69 -7.22
C ASP A 493 0.68 31.89 -8.13
N ARG A 494 1.55 32.19 -9.11
CA ARG A 494 1.29 33.24 -10.12
C ARG A 494 0.21 32.88 -11.12
N LEU A 495 0.12 31.60 -11.48
CA LEU A 495 -0.89 31.10 -12.41
C LEU A 495 -2.27 31.05 -11.76
N LEU A 496 -2.32 30.77 -10.46
CA LEU A 496 -3.53 30.61 -9.66
C LEU A 496 -3.42 31.39 -8.34
N PRO A 497 -3.44 32.75 -8.40
CA PRO A 497 -3.26 33.56 -7.21
C PRO A 497 -4.39 33.35 -6.21
N GLN A 498 -4.08 33.50 -4.92
CA GLN A 498 -5.04 33.41 -3.81
C GLN A 498 -5.71 32.04 -3.68
N LYS A 499 -4.99 30.95 -4.01
CA LYS A 499 -5.42 29.58 -3.71
C LYS A 499 -4.68 29.00 -2.51
N ALA A 500 -5.39 28.23 -1.70
CA ALA A 500 -4.84 27.49 -0.56
C ALA A 500 -4.38 26.06 -0.91
N ALA A 501 -4.32 25.70 -2.20
CA ALA A 501 -4.00 24.35 -2.66
C ALA A 501 -2.62 23.82 -2.19
N TYR A 502 -1.71 24.72 -1.81
CA TYR A 502 -0.38 24.42 -1.30
C TYR A 502 -0.20 24.82 0.17
N ASN A 503 -1.31 25.01 0.90
CA ASN A 503 -1.27 25.11 2.36
C ASN A 503 -1.00 23.72 2.96
N VAL A 504 -0.20 23.69 4.01
CA VAL A 504 0.12 22.49 4.79
C VAL A 504 -0.45 22.71 6.20
N PRO A 505 -1.74 22.38 6.43
CA PRO A 505 -2.35 22.48 7.74
C PRO A 505 -1.93 21.30 8.63
N ILE A 506 -1.48 21.59 9.85
CA ILE A 506 -1.07 20.61 10.85
C ILE A 506 -1.79 20.97 12.15
N ALA A 507 -2.39 19.98 12.82
CA ALA A 507 -3.04 20.18 14.10
C ALA A 507 -2.65 19.06 15.08
N TRP A 508 -2.30 19.46 16.31
CA TRP A 508 -2.06 18.54 17.43
C TRP A 508 -3.12 18.76 18.49
N ARG A 509 -3.74 17.67 18.93
CA ARG A 509 -4.57 17.67 20.15
C ARG A 509 -3.65 17.37 21.33
N LEU A 510 -3.60 18.29 22.28
CA LEU A 510 -2.74 18.27 23.45
C LEU A 510 -3.61 17.98 24.67
N GLU A 511 -3.29 16.89 25.37
CA GLU A 511 -3.98 16.45 26.58
C GLU A 511 -3.08 16.65 27.79
N GLY A 512 -3.64 17.21 28.87
CA GLY A 512 -2.95 17.56 30.10
C GLY A 512 -2.72 19.07 30.28
N PRO A 513 -2.08 19.45 31.40
CA PRO A 513 -1.81 20.84 31.72
C PRO A 513 -0.82 21.45 30.71
N LEU A 514 -1.20 22.59 30.11
CA LEU A 514 -0.41 23.27 29.09
C LEU A 514 0.00 24.67 29.54
N ASP A 515 1.30 24.93 29.65
CA ASP A 515 1.84 26.29 29.77
C ASP A 515 1.89 26.98 28.39
N THR A 516 0.89 27.82 28.11
CA THR A 516 0.76 28.52 26.82
C THR A 516 1.88 29.52 26.56
N ALA A 517 2.49 30.10 27.60
CA ALA A 517 3.58 31.05 27.47
C ALA A 517 4.88 30.35 27.06
N SER A 518 5.12 29.17 27.61
CA SER A 518 6.26 28.33 27.20
C SER A 518 6.08 27.81 25.77
N LEU A 519 4.87 27.42 25.37
CA LEU A 519 4.58 27.00 23.99
C LEU A 519 4.83 28.12 22.97
N GLN A 520 4.41 29.34 23.28
CA GLN A 520 4.67 30.49 22.41
C GLN A 520 6.18 30.75 22.27
N ARG A 521 6.95 30.67 23.36
CA ARG A 521 8.42 30.84 23.33
C ARG A 521 9.10 29.73 22.53
N ALA A 522 8.65 28.49 22.67
CA ALA A 522 9.16 27.35 21.92
C ALA A 522 8.96 27.54 20.41
N LEU A 523 7.74 27.89 19.99
CA LEU A 523 7.43 28.15 18.58
C LEU A 523 8.24 29.34 18.03
N MET A 524 8.40 30.40 18.83
CA MET A 524 9.23 31.56 18.44
C MET A 524 10.72 31.17 18.26
N SER A 525 11.24 30.23 19.05
CA SER A 525 12.60 29.72 18.90
C SER A 525 12.78 28.98 17.57
N VAL A 526 11.83 28.11 17.21
CA VAL A 526 11.83 27.40 15.92
C VAL A 526 11.76 28.39 14.74
N LEU A 527 10.86 29.38 14.80
CA LEU A 527 10.75 30.43 13.77
C LEU A 527 12.03 31.26 13.63
N THR A 528 12.72 31.54 14.73
CA THR A 528 13.99 32.28 14.73
C THR A 528 15.08 31.46 14.02
N ARG A 529 15.13 30.16 14.32
CA ARG A 529 16.15 29.23 13.82
C ARG A 529 16.04 28.97 12.31
N HIS A 530 14.83 28.79 11.78
CA HIS A 530 14.63 28.37 10.38
C HIS A 530 14.31 29.54 9.46
N GLU A 531 15.29 29.94 8.64
CA GLU A 531 15.14 31.06 7.69
C GLU A 531 13.95 30.88 6.74
N ALA A 532 13.71 29.64 6.29
CA ALA A 532 12.63 29.32 5.33
C ALA A 532 11.24 29.77 5.82
N LEU A 533 10.96 29.67 7.12
CA LEU A 533 9.66 30.04 7.71
C LEU A 533 9.41 31.56 7.75
N ARG A 534 10.47 32.35 7.54
CA ARG A 534 10.47 33.82 7.48
C ARG A 534 10.98 34.33 6.13
N THR A 535 10.94 33.49 5.11
CA THR A 535 11.26 33.88 3.73
C THR A 535 9.98 34.24 2.98
N ARG A 536 9.97 35.42 2.37
CA ARG A 536 9.02 35.80 1.31
C ARG A 536 9.72 35.74 -0.05
N PHE A 537 8.94 35.72 -1.11
CA PHE A 537 9.43 35.56 -2.48
C PHE A 537 9.01 36.80 -3.27
N THR A 538 9.96 37.51 -3.87
CA THR A 538 9.68 38.76 -4.61
C THR A 538 10.23 38.67 -6.03
N LEU A 539 9.65 39.46 -6.93
CA LEU A 539 10.14 39.60 -8.29
C LEU A 539 11.11 40.78 -8.37
N HIS A 540 12.31 40.56 -8.94
CA HIS A 540 13.23 41.64 -9.22
C HIS A 540 13.86 41.44 -10.59
N GLU A 541 13.67 42.41 -11.49
CA GLU A 541 14.11 42.36 -12.89
C GLU A 541 13.61 41.11 -13.64
N GLY A 542 12.38 40.66 -13.34
CA GLY A 542 11.75 39.51 -14.00
C GLY A 542 12.11 38.14 -13.45
N GLU A 543 13.04 38.05 -12.50
CA GLU A 543 13.45 36.80 -11.85
C GLU A 543 12.94 36.74 -10.40
N PRO A 544 12.37 35.60 -9.95
CA PRO A 544 11.96 35.43 -8.56
C PRO A 544 13.18 35.25 -7.65
N ARG A 545 13.10 35.85 -6.47
CA ARG A 545 14.17 35.83 -5.46
C ARG A 545 13.60 35.58 -4.08
N GLN A 546 14.40 34.93 -3.23
CA GLN A 546 14.10 34.75 -1.82
C GLN A 546 14.50 36.01 -1.05
N HIS A 547 13.63 36.47 -0.17
CA HIS A 547 13.88 37.56 0.75
C HIS A 547 13.61 37.08 2.17
N ILE A 548 14.69 36.87 2.92
CA ILE A 548 14.65 36.37 4.29
C ILE A 548 14.41 37.56 5.22
N GLU A 549 13.25 37.60 5.88
CA GLU A 549 12.90 38.64 6.84
C GLU A 549 13.63 38.44 8.17
N PRO A 550 14.01 39.53 8.88
CA PRO A 550 14.45 39.42 10.26
C PRO A 550 13.32 38.87 11.13
N MET A 551 13.68 38.24 12.25
CA MET A 551 12.66 37.73 13.17
C MET A 551 11.90 38.89 13.82
N HIS A 552 10.58 38.88 13.70
CA HIS A 552 9.68 39.78 14.41
C HIS A 552 8.98 39.03 15.57
N LEU A 553 8.44 39.79 16.54
CA LEU A 553 7.68 39.19 17.64
C LEU A 553 6.45 38.45 17.09
N PHE A 554 6.39 37.14 17.33
CA PHE A 554 5.28 36.27 16.97
C PHE A 554 4.35 36.09 18.19
N THR A 555 3.04 36.24 17.99
CA THR A 555 2.03 35.98 19.02
C THR A 555 1.25 34.74 18.62
N LEU A 556 1.08 33.80 19.54
CA LEU A 556 0.23 32.62 19.34
C LEU A 556 -1.19 32.96 19.84
N PRO A 557 -2.16 33.27 18.95
CA PRO A 557 -3.51 33.60 19.37
C PRO A 557 -4.16 32.41 20.07
N LEU A 558 -4.75 32.66 21.25
CA LEU A 558 -5.50 31.69 22.02
C LEU A 558 -7.00 31.94 21.85
N HIS A 559 -7.71 30.98 21.30
CA HIS A 559 -9.16 30.97 21.15
C HIS A 559 -9.79 30.01 22.17
N ASP A 560 -10.53 30.55 23.12
CA ASP A 560 -11.19 29.73 24.15
C ASP A 560 -12.56 29.24 23.69
N LEU A 561 -12.68 27.93 23.51
CA LEU A 561 -13.92 27.23 23.15
C LEU A 561 -14.50 26.43 24.33
N SER A 562 -13.85 26.45 25.50
CA SER A 562 -14.25 25.65 26.66
C SER A 562 -15.62 26.00 27.21
N ALA A 563 -16.04 27.26 27.05
CA ALA A 563 -17.38 27.73 27.44
C ALA A 563 -18.52 27.21 26.55
N LEU A 564 -18.22 26.62 25.38
CA LEU A 564 -19.23 26.08 24.47
C LEU A 564 -19.69 24.68 24.90
N PRO A 565 -20.96 24.30 24.66
CA PRO A 565 -21.44 22.93 24.79
C PRO A 565 -20.61 21.95 23.93
N PRO A 566 -20.42 20.67 24.35
CA PRO A 566 -19.52 19.73 23.66
C PRO A 566 -19.76 19.57 22.15
N THR A 567 -21.03 19.48 21.73
CA THR A 567 -21.41 19.33 20.31
C THR A 567 -21.14 20.59 19.48
N GLU A 568 -21.31 21.77 20.08
CA GLU A 568 -21.04 23.05 19.43
C GLU A 568 -19.53 23.35 19.40
N ARG A 569 -18.80 22.94 20.45
CA ARG A 569 -17.35 23.07 20.57
C ARG A 569 -16.62 22.34 19.45
N GLU A 570 -16.95 21.07 19.21
CA GLU A 570 -16.34 20.26 18.16
C GLU A 570 -16.67 20.83 16.76
N THR A 571 -17.89 21.33 16.57
CA THR A 571 -18.31 21.99 15.33
C THR A 571 -17.51 23.28 15.10
N ARG A 572 -17.33 24.10 16.14
CA ARG A 572 -16.58 25.36 16.08
C ARG A 572 -15.08 25.14 15.88
N LEU A 573 -14.52 24.10 16.49
CA LEU A 573 -13.15 23.64 16.27
C LEU A 573 -12.93 23.31 14.80
N ARG A 574 -13.76 22.43 14.23
CA ARG A 574 -13.66 22.04 12.80
C ARG A 574 -13.78 23.23 11.88
N ALA A 575 -14.76 24.12 12.12
CA ALA A 575 -14.93 25.33 11.32
C ALA A 575 -13.70 26.27 11.40
N SER A 576 -13.04 26.36 12.55
CA SER A 576 -11.83 27.17 12.71
C SER A 576 -10.62 26.55 12.02
N LEU A 577 -10.45 25.23 12.09
CA LEU A 577 -9.38 24.52 11.37
C LEU A 577 -9.57 24.59 9.86
N ASP A 578 -10.82 24.41 9.40
CA ASP A 578 -11.18 24.47 7.98
C ASP A 578 -11.00 25.88 7.39
N ALA A 579 -11.43 26.92 8.12
CA ALA A 579 -11.18 28.29 7.70
C ALA A 579 -9.67 28.59 7.62
N ALA A 580 -8.90 28.13 8.61
CA ALA A 580 -7.45 28.34 8.63
C ALA A 580 -6.71 27.57 7.53
N SER A 581 -7.18 26.37 7.13
CA SER A 581 -6.57 25.59 6.05
C SER A 581 -6.85 26.20 4.67
N HIS A 582 -8.01 26.84 4.48
CA HIS A 582 -8.44 27.43 3.22
C HIS A 582 -8.04 28.89 3.02
N GLU A 583 -7.56 29.57 4.07
CA GLU A 583 -7.08 30.94 3.95
C GLU A 583 -5.78 30.96 3.10
N PRO A 584 -5.72 31.64 1.93
CA PRO A 584 -4.53 31.65 1.09
C PRO A 584 -3.34 32.35 1.76
N PHE A 585 -2.12 32.03 1.33
CA PHE A 585 -0.92 32.82 1.64
C PHE A 585 -0.60 33.78 0.50
N ASP A 586 -0.07 34.95 0.84
CA ASP A 586 0.58 35.85 -0.13
C ASP A 586 2.10 35.62 -0.07
N LEU A 587 2.65 35.02 -1.12
CA LEU A 587 4.07 34.68 -1.19
C LEU A 587 4.99 35.91 -1.26
N GLU A 588 4.46 37.06 -1.70
CA GLU A 588 5.20 38.33 -1.75
C GLU A 588 5.18 39.07 -0.42
N ALA A 589 4.05 39.06 0.28
CA ALA A 589 3.91 39.78 1.54
C ALA A 589 4.53 39.00 2.71
N GLY A 590 4.28 37.67 2.78
CA GLY A 590 4.55 36.87 3.97
C GLY A 590 3.77 37.36 5.21
N PRO A 591 3.98 36.76 6.40
CA PRO A 591 4.74 35.53 6.65
C PRO A 591 4.04 34.28 6.08
N LEU A 592 4.80 33.22 5.81
CA LEU A 592 4.28 31.98 5.20
C LEU A 592 3.93 30.90 6.22
N LEU A 593 3.77 31.31 7.48
CA LEU A 593 3.34 30.47 8.59
C LEU A 593 2.32 31.26 9.43
N ARG A 594 1.22 30.58 9.78
CA ARG A 594 0.20 31.05 10.73
C ARG A 594 0.01 29.96 11.78
N ALA A 595 -0.21 30.35 13.03
CA ALA A 595 -0.55 29.40 14.08
C ALA A 595 -1.66 29.96 14.97
N GLN A 596 -2.41 29.06 15.59
CA GLN A 596 -3.43 29.35 16.59
C GLN A 596 -3.51 28.22 17.61
N LEU A 597 -3.87 28.57 18.84
CA LEU A 597 -4.14 27.63 19.91
C LEU A 597 -5.63 27.70 20.27
N LEU A 598 -6.32 26.57 20.26
CA LEU A 598 -7.72 26.48 20.65
C LEU A 598 -7.83 25.73 21.98
N ARG A 599 -8.43 26.34 22.99
CA ARG A 599 -8.69 25.67 24.28
C ARG A 599 -10.06 25.01 24.26
N LEU A 600 -10.10 23.69 24.45
CA LEU A 600 -11.33 22.90 24.49
C LEU A 600 -11.80 22.63 25.92
N ASP A 601 -10.86 22.49 26.85
CA ASP A 601 -11.09 22.35 28.30
C ASP A 601 -9.84 22.83 29.07
N GLN A 602 -9.81 22.70 30.40
CA GLN A 602 -8.65 23.05 31.22
C GLN A 602 -7.38 22.27 30.81
N ASP A 603 -7.55 20.99 30.50
CA ASP A 603 -6.47 20.06 30.16
C ASP A 603 -6.55 19.59 28.70
N GLU A 604 -7.26 20.32 27.83
CA GLU A 604 -7.43 19.91 26.44
C GLU A 604 -7.30 21.11 25.49
N HIS A 605 -6.31 21.06 24.61
CA HIS A 605 -6.01 22.12 23.66
C HIS A 605 -5.77 21.56 22.25
N VAL A 606 -5.94 22.38 21.23
CA VAL A 606 -5.53 22.08 19.86
C VAL A 606 -4.59 23.16 19.36
N LEU A 607 -3.33 22.80 19.12
CA LEU A 607 -2.38 23.67 18.43
C LEU A 607 -2.52 23.43 16.93
N ALA A 608 -2.89 24.46 16.18
CA ALA A 608 -2.96 24.42 14.72
C ALA A 608 -1.89 25.32 14.12
N ILE A 609 -1.10 24.79 13.20
CA ILE A 609 -0.09 25.52 12.43
C ILE A 609 -0.38 25.27 10.95
N ASN A 610 -0.50 26.34 10.17
CA ASN A 610 -0.59 26.27 8.72
C ASN A 610 0.64 26.94 8.11
N VAL A 611 1.26 26.30 7.13
CA VAL A 611 2.48 26.77 6.46
C VAL A 611 2.35 26.58 4.96
N HIS A 612 2.92 27.46 4.15
CA HIS A 612 2.92 27.24 2.69
C HIS A 612 3.99 26.22 2.27
N HIS A 613 3.65 25.31 1.35
CA HIS A 613 4.52 24.21 0.90
C HIS A 613 5.84 24.70 0.26
N ILE A 614 5.90 25.96 -0.20
CA ILE A 614 7.14 26.56 -0.75
C ILE A 614 8.26 26.70 0.30
N ALA A 615 7.90 26.70 1.59
CA ALA A 615 8.82 26.85 2.72
C ALA A 615 8.84 25.60 3.63
N PHE A 616 8.01 24.60 3.36
CA PHE A 616 7.75 23.49 4.28
C PHE A 616 7.31 22.23 3.53
N ASP A 617 7.77 21.05 3.94
CA ASP A 617 7.42 19.76 3.33
C ASP A 617 7.18 18.65 4.38
N GLY A 618 6.91 17.43 3.92
CA GLY A 618 6.65 16.29 4.82
C GLY A 618 7.82 15.97 5.77
N TRP A 619 9.08 16.18 5.35
CA TRP A 619 10.24 16.01 6.22
C TRP A 619 10.30 17.11 7.29
N SER A 620 9.96 18.34 6.90
CA SER A 620 9.92 19.51 7.77
C SER A 620 8.93 19.33 8.94
N VAL A 621 7.85 18.56 8.76
CA VAL A 621 6.91 18.19 9.85
C VAL A 621 7.65 17.50 11.01
N GLY A 622 8.50 16.51 10.70
CA GLY A 622 9.26 15.78 11.72
C GLY A 622 10.30 16.65 12.41
N VAL A 623 10.94 17.56 11.68
CA VAL A 623 11.88 18.55 12.24
C VAL A 623 11.15 19.51 13.19
N LEU A 624 10.02 20.07 12.75
CA LEU A 624 9.18 20.96 13.54
C LEU A 624 8.73 20.27 14.84
N ASN A 625 8.21 19.05 14.77
CA ASN A 625 7.73 18.32 15.94
C ASN A 625 8.86 18.08 16.96
N ARG A 626 10.03 17.63 16.50
CA ARG A 626 11.19 17.36 17.38
C ARG A 626 11.71 18.64 18.02
N GLU A 627 11.91 19.71 17.25
CA GLU A 627 12.47 20.94 17.78
C GLU A 627 11.48 21.72 18.65
N LEU A 628 10.18 21.74 18.30
CA LEU A 628 9.15 22.35 19.13
C LEU A 628 9.02 21.63 20.47
N SER A 629 9.02 20.29 20.46
CA SER A 629 8.96 19.49 21.69
C SER A 629 10.20 19.64 22.55
N ALA A 630 11.39 19.83 21.96
CA ALA A 630 12.62 20.04 22.72
C ALA A 630 12.75 21.48 23.27
N ALA A 631 12.12 22.45 22.60
CA ALA A 631 12.14 23.85 23.01
C ALA A 631 11.04 24.19 24.05
N TYR A 632 9.96 23.42 24.07
CA TYR A 632 8.89 23.46 25.08
C TYR A 632 9.36 22.75 26.35
#